data_AF-A0A8J5XF07-F1
#
_entry.id   AF-A0A8J5XF07-F1
#
_cell.length_a   1.000
_cell.length_b   1.000
_cell.length_c   1.000
_cell.angle_alpha   90.00
_cell.angle_beta   90.00
_cell.angle_gamma   90.00
#
_symmetry.space_group_name_H-M   'P 1'
#
loop_
_entity.id
_entity.type
_entity.pdbx_description
1 polymer ?
#
loop_
_entity_poly.entity_id
_entity_poly.type
_entity_poly.pdbx_seq_one_letter_code
_entity_poly.pdbx_strand_id
1 'polypeptide(L)'
;MSEEPTKGKPVPDAEAAVARAKFKITVEHSDMTEEMQEQLKEMVLDAFVKHTVFKDLATSVKQAFDDKYPPPDNKATSGVYHCVVGSNFAVSVTHETHYACHLKCNNVSILLFRSKDSPFD
;
A
#
# COMPACT_ATOMS: atom_id res chain seq x y z
N MET A 1 1.03 14.40 51.70
CA MET A 1 0.05 14.52 50.61
C MET A 1 0.84 15.06 49.42
N SER A 2 1.76 14.33 48.79
CA SER A 2 1.68 12.97 48.22
C SER A 2 0.61 12.88 47.14
N GLU A 3 0.94 13.35 45.94
CA GLU A 3 0.35 12.90 44.68
C GLU A 3 1.44 12.93 43.61
N GLU A 4 1.88 11.74 43.19
CA GLU A 4 2.60 11.50 41.93
C GLU A 4 1.58 11.14 40.82
N PRO A 5 1.96 10.73 39.59
CA PRO A 5 1.73 11.52 38.38
C PRO A 5 0.71 10.85 37.45
N THR A 6 -0.11 11.62 36.74
CA THR A 6 -0.99 11.05 35.71
C THR A 6 -0.19 10.75 34.43
N LYS A 7 0.14 9.46 34.28
CA LYS A 7 0.70 8.84 33.07
C LYS A 7 -0.29 8.95 31.90
N GLY A 8 -0.18 10.03 31.12
CA GLY A 8 -0.83 10.14 29.82
C GLY A 8 -0.19 9.18 28.82
N LYS A 9 -0.99 8.30 28.20
CA LYS A 9 -0.56 7.44 27.09
C LYS A 9 0.11 8.29 26.00
N PRO A 10 1.20 7.81 25.34
CA PRO A 10 1.74 8.50 24.19
C PRO A 10 0.69 8.50 23.07
N VAL A 11 0.51 9.67 22.47
CA VAL A 11 -0.39 9.89 21.34
C VAL A 11 0.11 9.06 20.15
N PRO A 12 -0.71 8.18 19.55
CA PRO A 12 -0.28 7.25 18.49
C PRO A 12 0.19 7.93 17.18
N ASP A 13 -0.08 9.23 17.04
CA ASP A 13 0.25 10.01 15.84
C ASP A 13 1.74 10.38 15.75
N ALA A 14 2.39 10.64 16.89
CA ALA A 14 3.79 11.05 16.93
C ALA A 14 4.76 9.88 16.68
N GLU A 15 4.44 8.69 17.18
CA GLU A 15 5.26 7.49 16.94
C GLU A 15 5.13 7.02 15.49
N ALA A 16 3.94 7.13 14.90
CA ALA A 16 3.69 6.86 13.50
C ALA A 16 4.46 7.83 12.58
N ALA A 17 4.54 9.12 12.91
CA ALA A 17 5.33 10.10 12.16
C ALA A 17 6.85 9.79 12.19
N VAL A 18 7.37 9.35 13.34
CA VAL A 18 8.79 8.94 13.46
C VAL A 18 9.06 7.63 12.72
N ALA A 19 8.12 6.69 12.74
CA ALA A 19 8.23 5.45 11.97
C ALA A 19 8.17 5.71 10.45
N ARG A 20 7.29 6.62 9.99
CA ARG A 20 7.21 7.07 8.59
C ARG A 20 8.55 7.60 8.06
N ALA A 21 9.30 8.34 8.87
CA ALA A 21 10.63 8.85 8.51
C ALA A 21 11.71 7.75 8.38
N LYS A 22 11.46 6.55 8.93
CA LYS A 22 12.40 5.41 8.90
C LYS A 22 12.22 4.52 7.65
N PHE A 23 11.09 4.63 6.96
CA PHE A 23 10.77 3.82 5.79
C PHE A 23 11.04 4.62 4.51
N LYS A 24 12.12 4.26 3.80
CA LYS A 24 12.44 4.88 2.51
C LYS A 24 11.74 4.11 1.40
N ILE A 25 10.77 4.76 0.75
CA ILE A 25 10.11 4.22 -0.44
C ILE A 25 10.81 4.73 -1.70
N THR A 26 11.17 3.79 -2.56
CA THR A 26 11.71 4.05 -3.90
C THR A 26 10.77 3.40 -4.90
N VAL A 27 10.39 4.12 -5.95
CA VAL A 27 9.55 3.54 -7.00
C VAL A 27 10.46 3.03 -8.10
N GLU A 28 10.38 1.73 -8.38
CA GLU A 28 11.15 1.11 -9.46
C GLU A 28 10.42 1.26 -10.79
N HIS A 29 9.11 1.06 -10.79
CA HIS A 29 8.28 1.20 -11.97
C HIS A 29 6.90 1.74 -11.60
N SER A 30 6.36 2.64 -12.39
CA SER A 30 5.02 3.17 -12.19
C SER A 30 4.42 3.60 -13.51
N ASP A 31 3.25 3.06 -13.83
CA ASP A 31 2.44 3.47 -14.99
C ASP A 31 1.28 4.39 -14.58
N MET A 32 1.09 4.58 -13.28
CA MET A 32 0.07 5.45 -12.69
C MET A 32 0.47 6.93 -12.68
N THR A 33 -0.50 7.82 -12.44
CA THR A 33 -0.25 9.25 -12.26
C THR A 33 0.54 9.53 -10.98
N GLU A 34 1.27 10.64 -10.96
CA GLU A 34 2.08 11.04 -9.79
C GLU A 34 1.22 11.16 -8.51
N GLU A 35 -0.01 11.66 -8.63
CA GLU A 35 -0.96 11.74 -7.51
C GLU A 35 -1.31 10.36 -6.94
N MET A 36 -1.57 9.37 -7.80
CA MET A 36 -1.85 7.99 -7.35
C MET A 36 -0.61 7.36 -6.72
N GLN A 37 0.57 7.64 -7.27
CA GLN A 37 1.84 7.15 -6.78
C GLN A 37 2.15 7.70 -5.39
N GLU A 38 1.91 9.00 -5.14
CA GLU A 38 2.07 9.61 -3.82
C GLU A 38 1.11 9.02 -2.80
N GLN A 39 -0.16 8.85 -3.17
CA GLN A 39 -1.14 8.23 -2.28
C GLN A 39 -0.79 6.77 -1.96
N LEU A 40 -0.29 6.02 -2.94
CA LEU A 40 0.18 4.66 -2.72
C LEU A 40 1.37 4.64 -1.77
N LYS A 41 2.34 5.56 -1.91
CA LYS A 41 3.47 5.69 -0.97
C LYS A 41 2.95 5.94 0.45
N GLU A 42 2.01 6.87 0.64
CA GLU A 42 1.45 7.17 1.95
C GLU A 42 0.71 5.97 2.56
N MET A 43 -0.12 5.27 1.77
CA MET A 43 -0.82 4.07 2.22
C MET A 43 0.15 2.94 2.61
N VAL A 44 1.20 2.75 1.83
CA VAL A 44 2.24 1.75 2.12
C VAL A 44 2.97 2.12 3.42
N LEU A 45 3.40 3.37 3.59
CA LEU A 45 4.02 3.83 4.84
C LEU A 45 3.10 3.56 6.03
N ASP A 46 1.83 3.92 5.93
CA ASP A 46 0.85 3.75 6.99
C ASP A 46 0.63 2.26 7.34
N ALA A 47 0.55 1.41 6.32
CA ALA A 47 0.44 -0.03 6.49
C ALA A 47 1.68 -0.64 7.14
N PHE A 48 2.89 -0.16 6.83
CA PHE A 48 4.14 -0.58 7.49
C PHE A 48 4.21 -0.19 8.98
N VAL A 49 3.56 0.92 9.36
CA VAL A 49 3.48 1.34 10.77
C VAL A 49 2.47 0.46 11.53
N LYS A 50 1.32 0.16 10.92
CA LYS A 50 0.23 -0.57 11.56
C LYS A 50 0.43 -2.09 11.57
N HIS A 51 1.07 -2.63 10.54
CA HIS A 51 1.16 -4.07 10.30
C HIS A 51 2.61 -4.48 10.01
N THR A 52 3.10 -5.47 10.75
CA THR A 52 4.43 -6.07 10.53
C THR A 52 4.37 -7.36 9.71
N VAL A 53 3.18 -7.95 9.57
CA VAL A 53 2.95 -9.19 8.83
C VAL A 53 2.64 -8.86 7.37
N PHE A 54 3.38 -9.47 6.43
CA PHE A 54 3.23 -9.20 4.99
C PHE A 54 1.81 -9.41 4.47
N LYS A 55 1.10 -10.43 4.97
CA LYS A 55 -0.30 -10.70 4.60
C LYS A 55 -1.21 -9.53 4.96
N ASP A 56 -1.11 -9.02 6.18
CA ASP A 56 -1.94 -7.92 6.65
C ASP A 56 -1.55 -6.60 5.96
N LEU A 57 -0.26 -6.40 5.69
CA LEU A 57 0.22 -5.25 4.94
C LEU A 57 -0.35 -5.23 3.51
N ALA A 58 -0.26 -6.35 2.79
CA ALA A 58 -0.81 -6.47 1.44
C ALA A 58 -2.33 -6.23 1.43
N THR A 59 -3.03 -6.79 2.42
CA THR A 59 -4.49 -6.65 2.56
C THR A 59 -4.89 -5.20 2.87
N SER A 60 -4.18 -4.54 3.80
CA SER A 60 -4.43 -3.14 4.18
C SER A 60 -4.19 -2.19 3.02
N VAL A 61 -3.10 -2.37 2.27
CA VAL A 61 -2.80 -1.51 1.09
C VAL A 61 -3.83 -1.75 0.00
N LYS A 62 -4.16 -3.01 -0.30
CA LYS A 62 -5.19 -3.36 -1.29
C LYS A 62 -6.53 -2.71 -0.94
N GLN A 63 -7.00 -2.89 0.30
CA GLN A 63 -8.30 -2.38 0.73
C GLN A 63 -8.35 -0.84 0.68
N ALA A 64 -7.33 -0.16 1.19
CA ALA A 64 -7.26 1.30 1.13
C ALA A 64 -7.26 1.84 -0.32
N PHE A 65 -6.66 1.09 -1.25
CA PHE A 65 -6.62 1.47 -2.66
C PHE A 65 -7.94 1.18 -3.39
N ASP A 66 -8.57 0.03 -3.12
CA ASP A 66 -9.92 -0.30 -3.62
C ASP A 66 -10.97 0.73 -3.15
N ASP A 67 -10.90 1.16 -1.88
CA ASP A 67 -11.82 2.17 -1.32
C ASP A 67 -11.65 3.55 -1.97
N LYS A 68 -10.41 3.91 -2.33
CA LYS A 68 -10.09 5.23 -2.88
C LYS A 68 -10.23 5.32 -4.40
N TYR A 69 -9.94 4.22 -5.09
CA TYR A 69 -10.04 4.11 -6.54
C TYR A 69 -11.00 2.97 -6.91
N PRO A 70 -12.30 3.13 -6.63
CA PRO A 70 -13.27 2.10 -6.98
C PRO A 70 -13.30 1.89 -8.49
N PRO A 71 -13.52 0.65 -8.96
CA PRO A 71 -13.68 0.39 -10.38
C PRO A 71 -14.91 1.15 -10.91
N PRO A 72 -14.80 1.82 -12.08
CA PRO A 72 -15.82 2.73 -12.60
C PRO A 72 -17.17 2.07 -12.89
N ASP A 73 -17.21 0.74 -13.05
CA ASP A 73 -18.43 0.02 -13.44
C ASP A 73 -19.13 -0.74 -12.30
N ASN A 74 -18.58 -0.76 -11.07
CA ASN A 74 -19.08 -1.52 -9.90
C ASN A 74 -19.57 -2.95 -10.23
N LYS A 75 -19.04 -3.50 -11.32
CA LYS A 75 -19.39 -4.80 -11.86
C LYS A 75 -18.38 -5.77 -11.30
N ALA A 76 -18.82 -6.96 -10.92
CA ALA A 76 -17.91 -8.01 -10.43
C ALA A 76 -16.80 -8.38 -11.46
N THR A 77 -16.95 -7.96 -12.71
CA THR A 77 -16.01 -8.09 -13.84
C THR A 77 -15.03 -6.93 -13.99
N SER A 78 -15.21 -5.83 -13.25
CA SER A 78 -14.34 -4.65 -13.35
C SER A 78 -13.11 -4.84 -12.46
N GLY A 79 -12.05 -5.39 -13.08
CA GLY A 79 -10.68 -5.57 -12.58
C GLY A 79 -10.41 -5.27 -11.09
N VAL A 80 -10.12 -6.32 -10.32
CA VAL A 80 -9.68 -6.21 -8.93
C VAL A 80 -8.21 -5.74 -8.85
N TYR A 81 -7.87 -4.97 -7.81
CA TYR A 81 -6.47 -4.69 -7.47
C TYR A 81 -5.82 -5.92 -6.85
N HIS A 82 -4.61 -6.23 -7.30
CA HIS A 82 -3.74 -7.23 -6.72
C HIS A 82 -2.58 -6.52 -6.04
N CYS A 83 -2.32 -6.88 -4.78
CA CYS A 83 -1.17 -6.40 -4.03
C CYS A 83 -0.30 -7.60 -3.64
N VAL A 84 0.98 -7.54 -3.98
CA VAL A 84 1.98 -8.56 -3.67
C VAL A 84 3.10 -7.90 -2.89
N VAL A 85 3.42 -8.48 -1.73
CA VAL A 85 4.46 -7.97 -0.82
C VAL A 85 5.45 -9.10 -0.57
N GLY A 86 6.74 -8.82 -0.72
CA GLY A 86 7.78 -9.79 -0.45
C GLY A 86 9.17 -9.16 -0.47
N SER A 87 10.15 -9.83 0.15
CA SER A 87 11.52 -9.31 0.20
C SER A 87 12.22 -9.35 -1.15
N ASN A 88 12.08 -10.46 -1.89
CA ASN A 88 12.61 -10.63 -3.23
C ASN A 88 11.63 -11.46 -4.05
N PHE A 89 11.12 -10.90 -5.14
CA PHE A 89 10.29 -11.63 -6.09
C PHE A 89 10.52 -11.06 -7.50
N ALA A 90 10.21 -11.88 -8.50
CA ALA A 90 10.11 -11.46 -9.88
C ALA A 90 8.67 -11.70 -10.34
N VAL A 91 8.14 -10.79 -11.14
CA VAL A 91 6.76 -10.84 -11.63
C VAL A 91 6.75 -10.69 -13.14
N SER A 92 5.92 -11.49 -13.81
CA SER A 92 5.58 -11.35 -15.22
C SER A 92 4.09 -11.58 -15.35
N VAL A 93 3.33 -10.49 -15.40
CA VAL A 93 1.87 -10.51 -15.45
C VAL A 93 1.37 -9.48 -16.46
N THR A 94 0.34 -9.87 -17.21
CA THR A 94 -0.41 -8.96 -18.06
C THR A 94 -1.38 -8.19 -17.17
N HIS A 95 -1.23 -6.87 -17.13
CA HIS A 95 -2.02 -5.98 -16.28
C HIS A 95 -2.65 -4.86 -17.12
N GLU A 96 -3.63 -4.17 -16.53
CA GLU A 96 -4.24 -3.01 -17.16
C GLU A 96 -3.26 -1.84 -17.16
N THR A 97 -3.09 -1.19 -18.33
CA THR A 97 -2.25 -0.01 -18.48
C THR A 97 -2.74 1.10 -17.55
N HIS A 98 -1.82 1.88 -16.99
CA HIS A 98 -2.07 3.00 -16.07
C HIS A 98 -2.41 2.66 -14.61
N TYR A 99 -2.53 1.37 -14.26
CA TYR A 99 -2.93 0.96 -12.91
C TYR A 99 -1.92 0.00 -12.25
N ALA A 100 -0.64 0.12 -12.59
CA ALA A 100 0.45 -0.67 -12.02
C ALA A 100 1.54 0.21 -11.37
N CYS A 101 2.01 -0.22 -10.20
CA CYS A 101 3.16 0.33 -9.49
C CYS A 101 3.99 -0.79 -8.89
N HIS A 102 5.28 -0.72 -9.12
CA HIS A 102 6.28 -1.50 -8.40
C HIS A 102 7.15 -0.54 -7.57
N LEU A 103 7.08 -0.71 -6.26
CA LEU A 103 7.81 0.11 -5.31
C LEU A 103 8.55 -0.76 -4.31
N LYS A 104 9.64 -0.21 -3.78
CA LYS A 104 10.48 -0.84 -2.78
C LYS A 104 10.52 0.01 -1.54
N CYS A 105 10.09 -0.55 -0.43
CA CYS A 105 10.19 0.05 0.89
C CYS A 105 11.32 -0.63 1.66
N ASN A 106 12.45 0.07 1.84
CA ASN A 106 13.66 -0.48 2.46
C ASN A 106 14.12 -1.80 1.81
N ASN A 107 13.77 -2.94 2.42
CA ASN A 107 14.16 -4.29 2.01
C ASN A 107 12.97 -5.17 1.60
N VAL A 108 11.81 -4.54 1.39
CA VAL A 108 10.55 -5.18 1.01
C VAL A 108 10.08 -4.55 -0.30
N SER A 109 9.89 -5.36 -1.31
CA SER A 109 9.24 -4.96 -2.55
C SER A 109 7.73 -5.11 -2.41
N ILE A 110 6.99 -4.17 -3.00
CA ILE A 110 5.54 -4.14 -3.08
C ILE A 110 5.16 -3.88 -4.53
N LEU A 111 4.36 -4.77 -5.07
CA LEU A 111 3.76 -4.61 -6.38
C LEU A 111 2.25 -4.47 -6.22
N LEU A 112 1.69 -3.42 -6.79
CA LEU A 112 0.26 -3.22 -6.91
C LEU A 112 -0.09 -3.11 -8.39
N PHE A 113 -1.02 -3.92 -8.87
CA PHE A 113 -1.51 -3.84 -10.25
C PHE A 113 -2.98 -4.22 -10.33
N ARG A 114 -3.66 -3.69 -11.33
CA ARG A 114 -5.04 -4.08 -11.65
C ARG A 114 -5.05 -5.04 -12.83
N SER A 115 -5.80 -6.14 -12.70
CA SER A 115 -5.97 -7.11 -13.79
C SER A 115 -7.06 -6.64 -14.74
N LYS A 116 -6.81 -6.77 -16.05
CA LYS A 116 -7.82 -6.52 -17.07
C LYS A 116 -8.58 -7.82 -17.33
N ASP A 117 -9.85 -7.88 -16.95
CA ASP A 117 -10.73 -8.97 -17.39
C ASP A 117 -11.00 -8.74 -18.88
N SER A 118 -10.27 -9.46 -19.73
CA SER A 118 -10.57 -9.47 -21.16
C SER A 118 -11.63 -10.56 -21.38
N PRO A 119 -12.86 -10.22 -21.80
CA PRO A 119 -13.92 -11.21 -22.03
C PRO A 119 -13.70 -12.08 -23.29
N PHE A 120 -12.46 -12.15 -23.80
CA PHE A 120 -12.10 -12.80 -25.07
C PHE A 120 -10.75 -13.54 -25.02
N ASP A 121 -10.42 -14.18 -23.89
CA ASP A 121 -9.62 -15.42 -23.90
C ASP A 121 -10.54 -16.61 -23.61
#